data_AF-A0A2T3ZCJ1-F1
#
_entry.id   AF-A0A2T3ZCJ1-F1
#
_cell.length_a   1.000
_cell.length_b   1.000
_cell.length_c   1.000
_cell.angle_alpha   90.00
_cell.angle_beta   90.00
_cell.angle_gamma   90.00
#
_symmetry.space_group_name_H-M   'P 1'
#
loop_
_entity.id
_entity.type
_entity.pdbx_description
1 polymer ?
#
loop_
_entity_poly.entity_id
_entity_poly.type
_entity_poly.pdbx_seq_one_letter_code
_entity_poly.pdbx_strand_id
1 'polypeptide(L)'
;MLNIVERTAIDPYLYLSKPELGFPKLYRCLPQEEGAVDYIGCSVVNSQWQKLLNGDGNLVVNGGQCKSITQACCQTTICAPKEVDVILTVTEMDRLFFKFSEKCLSRTKGALYVTTGWDNVIMTSRPPRCIQKVLLPT
;
A
#
# COMPACT_ATOMS: atom_id res chain seq x y z
N MET A 1 -10.31 35.28 -14.51
CA MET A 1 -9.38 34.17 -14.29
C MET A 1 -7.99 34.68 -14.64
N LEU A 2 -7.08 34.83 -13.67
CA LEU A 2 -5.76 35.41 -13.91
C LEU A 2 -4.87 34.37 -14.60
N ASN A 3 -4.56 34.61 -15.89
CA ASN A 3 -3.73 33.73 -16.70
C ASN A 3 -2.24 33.95 -16.35
N ILE A 4 -1.83 33.41 -15.20
CA ILE A 4 -0.44 33.49 -14.70
C ILE A 4 0.53 32.87 -15.71
N VAL A 5 0.09 31.83 -16.43
CA VAL A 5 0.89 31.09 -17.43
C VAL A 5 1.33 32.00 -18.59
N GLU A 6 0.43 32.84 -19.09
CA GLU A 6 0.72 33.76 -20.21
C GLU A 6 1.73 34.85 -19.85
N ARG A 7 1.88 35.19 -18.57
CA ARG A 7 2.75 36.31 -18.14
C ARG A 7 4.13 35.89 -17.68
N THR A 8 4.30 34.67 -17.19
CA THR A 8 5.56 34.24 -16.58
C THR A 8 6.26 33.14 -17.37
N ALA A 9 5.59 32.53 -18.36
CA ALA A 9 6.03 31.29 -19.03
C ALA A 9 6.34 30.14 -18.05
N ILE A 10 5.93 30.31 -16.80
CA ILE A 10 6.05 29.35 -15.72
C ILE A 10 4.67 28.74 -15.57
N ASP A 11 4.57 27.45 -15.89
CA ASP A 11 3.40 26.68 -15.53
C ASP A 11 3.40 26.53 -14.00
N PRO A 12 2.46 27.17 -13.27
CA PRO A 12 2.38 27.02 -11.82
C PRO A 12 2.12 25.57 -11.42
N TYR A 13 1.61 24.69 -12.30
CA TYR A 13 1.49 23.26 -12.04
C TYR A 13 2.84 22.52 -11.97
N LEU A 14 3.93 23.08 -12.52
CA LEU A 14 5.29 22.56 -12.33
C LEU A 14 5.84 22.86 -10.92
N TYR A 15 5.34 23.92 -10.28
CA TYR A 15 5.74 24.36 -8.93
C TYR A 15 4.71 24.04 -7.84
N LEU A 16 3.50 23.67 -8.24
CA LEU A 16 2.61 22.82 -7.46
C LEU A 16 3.22 21.42 -7.44
N SER A 17 4.35 21.28 -6.75
CA SER A 17 4.70 20.00 -6.15
C SER A 17 3.41 19.47 -5.53
N LYS A 18 2.95 18.29 -5.98
CA LYS A 18 2.00 17.49 -5.19
C LYS A 18 2.46 17.66 -3.76
N PRO A 19 1.60 18.14 -2.83
CA PRO A 19 2.03 18.48 -1.48
C PRO A 19 2.96 17.37 -1.02
N GLU A 20 4.19 17.74 -0.62
CA GLU A 20 5.15 16.79 -0.05
C GLU A 20 4.34 15.83 0.81
N LEU A 21 4.50 14.52 0.62
CA LEU A 21 3.70 13.44 1.20
C LEU A 21 3.74 13.46 2.75
N GLY A 22 3.22 14.52 3.36
CA GLY A 22 3.06 14.86 4.77
C GLY A 22 1.60 14.70 5.17
N PHE A 23 0.97 13.65 4.65
CA PHE A 23 -0.34 13.23 5.12
C PHE A 23 -0.18 12.64 6.54
N PRO A 24 -1.05 12.96 7.51
CA PRO A 24 -1.21 12.17 8.72
C PRO A 24 -1.56 10.72 8.37
N LYS A 25 -0.53 9.90 8.17
CA LYS A 25 -0.64 8.49 7.76
C LYS A 25 -0.49 7.62 9.01
N LEU A 26 -1.48 6.80 9.30
CA LEU A 26 -1.30 5.76 10.32
C LEU A 26 -0.50 4.63 9.69
N TYR A 27 0.78 4.52 10.06
CA TYR A 27 1.60 3.37 9.77
C TYR A 27 1.74 2.53 11.04
N ARG A 28 1.37 1.25 10.99
CA ARG A 28 1.42 0.36 12.15
C ARG A 28 1.79 -1.05 11.75
N CYS A 29 2.63 -1.71 12.56
CA CYS A 29 2.75 -3.16 12.50
C CYS A 29 1.57 -3.81 13.22
N LEU A 30 0.93 -4.77 12.59
CA LEU A 30 -0.17 -5.51 13.18
C LEU A 30 0.31 -6.32 14.41
N PRO A 31 -0.55 -6.50 15.42
CA PRO A 31 -0.29 -7.44 16.52
C PRO A 31 0.00 -8.84 15.97
N GLN A 32 0.82 -9.62 16.68
CA GLN A 32 1.22 -10.95 16.21
C GLN A 32 0.02 -11.89 16.04
N GLU A 33 -0.99 -11.77 16.92
CA GLU A 33 -2.24 -12.53 16.88
C GLU A 33 -3.08 -12.26 15.63
N GLU A 34 -3.01 -11.05 15.10
CA GLU A 34 -3.82 -10.58 13.96
C GLU A 34 -3.01 -10.51 12.66
N GLY A 35 -1.69 -10.69 12.74
CA GLY A 35 -0.77 -10.30 11.68
C GLY A 35 0.49 -11.13 11.57
N ALA A 36 0.63 -12.29 12.23
CA ALA A 36 1.80 -13.13 12.01
C ALA A 36 1.89 -13.58 10.54
N VAL A 37 2.88 -13.11 9.80
CA VAL A 37 3.03 -13.41 8.37
C VAL A 37 4.24 -14.29 8.10
N ASP A 38 4.18 -15.04 6.99
CA ASP A 38 5.38 -15.63 6.40
C ASP A 38 6.17 -14.54 5.66
N TYR A 39 7.36 -14.21 6.16
CA TYR A 39 8.22 -13.18 5.56
C TYR A 39 8.58 -13.48 4.10
N ILE A 40 8.88 -14.75 3.77
CA ILE A 40 9.24 -15.13 2.41
C ILE A 40 8.03 -14.96 1.49
N GLY A 41 6.87 -15.47 1.91
CA GLY A 41 5.60 -15.23 1.23
C GLY A 41 5.35 -13.74 1.00
N CYS A 42 5.53 -12.89 2.02
CA CYS A 42 5.32 -11.46 1.89
C CYS A 42 6.31 -10.75 0.97
N SER A 43 7.57 -11.18 0.94
CA SER A 43 8.56 -10.65 -0.01
C SER A 43 8.13 -10.95 -1.46
N VAL A 44 7.57 -12.14 -1.70
CA VAL A 44 7.03 -12.50 -3.02
C VAL A 44 5.78 -11.69 -3.35
N VAL A 45 4.83 -11.57 -2.43
CA VAL A 45 3.62 -10.73 -2.61
C VAL A 45 4.01 -9.29 -2.94
N ASN A 46 4.95 -8.71 -2.18
CA ASN A 46 5.42 -7.33 -2.36
C ASN A 46 6.34 -7.14 -3.56
N SER A 47 6.79 -8.19 -4.26
CA SER A 47 7.46 -8.04 -5.56
C SER A 47 6.48 -8.23 -6.73
N GLN A 48 5.34 -8.86 -6.50
CA GLN A 48 4.35 -9.15 -7.53
C GLN A 48 3.19 -8.15 -7.59
N TRP A 49 3.13 -7.17 -6.68
CA TRP A 49 2.05 -6.17 -6.64
C TRP A 49 1.88 -5.41 -7.97
N GLN A 50 2.95 -5.26 -8.75
CA GLN A 50 2.94 -4.63 -10.07
C GLN A 50 2.02 -5.34 -11.07
N LYS A 51 1.66 -6.61 -10.83
CA LYS A 51 0.65 -7.34 -11.62
C LYS A 51 -0.75 -6.75 -11.50
N LEU A 52 -0.98 -5.85 -10.52
CA LEU A 52 -2.26 -5.19 -10.29
C LEU A 52 -2.40 -3.85 -11.04
N LEU A 53 -1.35 -3.41 -11.75
CA LEU A 53 -1.32 -2.18 -12.52
C LEU A 53 -2.29 -2.26 -13.71
N ASN A 54 -2.86 -1.11 -14.08
CA ASN A 54 -3.63 -0.94 -15.30
C ASN A 54 -2.70 -0.71 -16.52
N GLY A 55 -3.27 -0.51 -17.71
CA GLY A 55 -2.51 -0.24 -18.94
C GLY A 55 -1.65 1.03 -18.89
N ASP A 56 -1.98 1.98 -18.02
CA ASP A 56 -1.22 3.22 -17.83
C ASP A 56 -0.08 3.08 -16.81
N GLY A 57 0.13 1.88 -16.25
CA GLY A 57 1.14 1.63 -15.24
C GLY A 57 0.77 2.14 -13.84
N ASN A 58 -0.51 2.42 -13.58
CA ASN A 58 -1.01 2.85 -12.27
C ASN A 58 -1.80 1.75 -11.57
N LEU A 59 -1.74 1.70 -10.24
CA LEU A 59 -2.64 0.89 -9.47
C LEU A 59 -3.93 1.68 -9.23
N VAL A 60 -5.00 1.29 -9.91
CA VAL A 60 -6.33 1.89 -9.74
C VAL A 60 -7.21 0.94 -8.93
N VAL A 61 -7.81 1.42 -7.85
CA VAL A 61 -8.83 0.70 -7.06
C VAL A 61 -10.09 1.54 -7.04
N ASN A 62 -11.18 1.02 -7.61
CA ASN A 62 -12.43 1.76 -7.68
C ASN A 62 -13.06 1.91 -6.30
N GLY A 63 -13.85 2.96 -6.10
CA GLY A 63 -14.55 3.24 -4.84
C GLY A 63 -15.33 2.04 -4.32
N GLY A 64 -15.17 1.75 -3.03
CA GLY A 64 -15.81 0.64 -2.32
C GLY A 64 -15.25 -0.75 -2.67
N GLN A 65 -14.18 -0.81 -3.45
CA GLN A 65 -13.54 -2.07 -3.84
C GLN A 65 -12.19 -2.26 -3.17
N CYS A 66 -11.74 -3.51 -3.17
CA CYS A 66 -10.39 -3.89 -2.78
C CYS A 66 -9.74 -4.71 -3.88
N LYS A 67 -8.45 -4.50 -4.10
CA LYS A 67 -7.58 -5.41 -4.84
C LYS A 67 -6.69 -6.16 -3.86
N SER A 68 -6.40 -7.42 -4.14
CA SER A 68 -5.47 -8.19 -3.32
C SER A 68 -4.61 -9.13 -4.15
N ILE A 69 -3.44 -9.42 -3.61
CA ILE A 69 -2.52 -10.43 -4.11
C ILE A 69 -2.05 -11.30 -2.94
N THR A 70 -2.10 -12.61 -3.14
CA THR A 70 -1.86 -13.60 -2.08
C THR A 70 -0.83 -14.61 -2.56
N GLN A 71 0.15 -14.90 -1.71
CA GLN A 71 1.11 -15.98 -1.92
C GLN A 71 1.44 -16.61 -0.56
N ALA A 72 1.40 -17.94 -0.49
CA ALA A 72 1.61 -18.69 0.75
C ALA A 72 0.74 -18.13 1.90
N CYS A 73 1.34 -17.86 3.07
CA CYS A 73 0.66 -17.24 4.22
C CYS A 73 0.81 -15.72 4.29
N CYS A 74 0.84 -15.05 3.13
CA CYS A 74 0.83 -13.61 3.05
C CYS A 74 -0.16 -13.11 1.99
N GLN A 75 -0.87 -12.04 2.32
CA GLN A 75 -1.77 -11.33 1.44
C GLN A 75 -1.56 -9.83 1.60
N THR A 76 -1.36 -9.15 0.48
CA THR A 76 -1.43 -7.69 0.41
C THR A 76 -2.78 -7.29 -0.15
N THR A 77 -3.48 -6.43 0.55
CA THR A 77 -4.81 -5.92 0.23
C THR A 77 -4.79 -4.40 0.19
N ILE A 78 -5.44 -3.83 -0.82
CA ILE A 78 -5.49 -2.39 -1.07
C ILE A 78 -6.96 -2.05 -1.31
N CYS A 79 -7.55 -1.28 -0.41
CA CYS A 79 -8.96 -0.91 -0.43
C CYS A 79 -9.12 0.60 -0.64
N ALA A 80 -10.08 0.94 -1.49
CA ALA A 80 -10.54 2.30 -1.70
C ALA A 80 -11.75 2.61 -0.79
N PRO A 81 -11.97 3.89 -0.43
CA PRO A 81 -13.16 4.28 0.31
C PRO A 81 -14.38 4.12 -0.58
N LYS A 82 -15.59 4.11 0.01
CA LYS A 82 -16.83 3.81 -0.71
C LYS A 82 -17.09 4.71 -1.93
N GLU A 83 -16.70 5.98 -1.85
CA GLU A 83 -17.12 7.02 -2.81
C GLU A 83 -16.00 7.56 -3.70
N VAL A 84 -14.75 7.14 -3.47
CA VAL A 84 -13.57 7.72 -4.16
C VAL A 84 -12.69 6.62 -4.72
N ASP A 85 -12.28 6.76 -5.98
CA ASP A 85 -11.28 5.90 -6.59
C ASP A 85 -9.88 6.24 -6.05
N VAL A 86 -9.08 5.21 -5.80
CA VAL A 86 -7.69 5.34 -5.36
C VAL A 86 -6.76 5.05 -6.53
N ILE A 87 -5.90 6.01 -6.84
CA ILE A 87 -4.84 5.87 -7.85
C ILE A 87 -3.50 5.97 -7.13
N LEU A 88 -2.71 4.91 -7.19
CA LEU A 88 -1.38 4.82 -6.58
C LEU A 88 -0.34 4.60 -7.67
N THR A 89 0.72 5.41 -7.64
CA THR A 89 1.85 5.29 -8.56
C THR A 89 2.80 4.19 -8.12
N VAL A 90 3.63 3.71 -9.06
CA VAL A 90 4.66 2.70 -8.78
C VAL A 90 5.61 3.14 -7.67
N THR A 91 6.09 4.38 -7.76
CA THR A 91 7.01 4.95 -6.77
C THR A 91 6.41 5.00 -5.36
N GLU A 92 5.11 5.29 -5.23
CA GLU A 92 4.44 5.32 -3.93
C GLU A 92 4.31 3.91 -3.33
N MET A 93 3.94 2.94 -4.16
CA MET A 93 3.79 1.54 -3.74
C MET A 93 5.13 0.91 -3.36
N ASP A 94 6.19 1.12 -4.15
CA ASP A 94 7.52 0.57 -3.86
C ASP A 94 8.09 1.16 -2.56
N ARG A 95 7.95 2.47 -2.34
CA ARG A 95 8.36 3.11 -1.08
C ARG A 95 7.57 2.56 0.11
N LEU A 96 6.28 2.32 -0.06
CA LEU A 96 5.43 1.76 0.99
C LEU A 96 5.83 0.32 1.34
N PHE A 97 6.01 -0.54 0.33
CA PHE A 97 6.39 -1.93 0.56
C PHE A 97 7.80 -2.07 1.09
N PHE A 98 8.73 -1.20 0.67
CA PHE A 98 10.05 -1.12 1.30
C PHE A 98 9.91 -0.85 2.81
N LYS A 99 9.09 0.13 3.19
CA LYS A 99 8.83 0.46 4.61
C LYS A 99 8.14 -0.70 5.35
N PHE A 100 7.19 -1.39 4.72
CA PHE A 100 6.53 -2.58 5.28
C PHE A 100 7.55 -3.66 5.60
N SER A 101 8.41 -3.98 4.63
CA SER A 101 9.46 -4.97 4.75
C SER A 101 10.46 -4.63 5.86
N GLU A 102 10.95 -3.39 5.88
CA GLU A 102 11.97 -2.94 6.83
C GLU A 102 11.48 -2.98 8.28
N LYS A 103 10.28 -2.44 8.57
CA LYS A 103 9.85 -2.23 9.97
C LYS A 103 8.94 -3.34 10.52
N CYS A 104 8.16 -4.03 9.69
CA CYS A 104 7.17 -5.02 10.17
C CYS A 104 7.45 -6.44 9.67
N LEU A 105 7.52 -6.65 8.36
CA LEU A 105 7.53 -8.01 7.79
C LEU A 105 8.82 -8.77 8.13
N SER A 106 9.96 -8.08 8.19
CA SER A 106 11.24 -8.64 8.66
C SER A 106 11.17 -9.19 10.09
N ARG A 107 10.21 -8.72 10.88
CA ARG A 107 9.92 -9.18 12.25
C ARG A 107 8.71 -10.11 12.31
N THR A 108 8.34 -10.70 11.17
CA THR A 108 7.19 -11.60 10.96
C THR A 108 5.84 -11.01 11.36
N LYS A 109 5.73 -9.68 11.39
CA LYS A 109 4.48 -8.95 11.65
C LYS A 109 3.90 -8.37 10.37
N GLY A 110 2.59 -8.41 10.24
CA GLY A 110 1.86 -7.73 9.21
C GLY A 110 2.00 -6.21 9.34
N ALA A 111 1.65 -5.51 8.28
CA ALA A 111 1.77 -4.07 8.17
C ALA A 111 0.45 -3.47 7.71
N LEU A 112 0.11 -2.33 8.30
CA LEU A 112 -1.05 -1.54 7.96
C LEU A 112 -0.61 -0.11 7.66
N TYR A 113 -1.19 0.43 6.62
CA TYR A 113 -1.06 1.81 6.24
C TYR A 113 -2.43 2.37 5.90
N VAL A 114 -2.74 3.51 6.51
CA VAL A 114 -3.99 4.24 6.29
C VAL A 114 -3.65 5.68 5.96
N THR A 115 -4.24 6.24 4.90
CA THR A 115 -4.12 7.68 4.61
C THR A 115 -4.97 8.53 5.54
N THR A 116 -4.65 9.82 5.62
CA THR A 116 -5.43 10.81 6.38
C THR A 116 -6.90 10.72 6.02
N GLY A 117 -7.78 10.71 7.02
CA GLY A 117 -9.23 10.57 6.78
C GLY A 117 -9.75 9.13 6.76
N TRP A 118 -8.86 8.12 6.86
CA TRP A 118 -9.19 6.69 6.69
C TRP A 118 -9.66 6.31 5.28
N ASP A 119 -9.30 7.14 4.30
CA ASP A 119 -9.86 7.02 2.96
C ASP A 119 -9.36 5.77 2.25
N ASN A 120 -8.07 5.45 2.27
CA ASN A 120 -7.58 4.19 1.73
C ASN A 120 -6.79 3.37 2.75
N VAL A 121 -6.88 2.05 2.60
CA VAL A 121 -6.23 1.08 3.48
C VAL A 121 -5.35 0.18 2.64
N ILE A 122 -4.07 0.12 2.98
CA ILE A 122 -3.11 -0.82 2.41
C ILE A 122 -2.60 -1.70 3.54
N MET A 123 -2.80 -3.01 3.42
CA MET A 123 -2.49 -3.96 4.47
C MET A 123 -1.77 -5.17 3.90
N THR A 124 -0.64 -5.55 4.50
CA THR A 124 -0.01 -6.85 4.27
C THR A 124 -0.21 -7.68 5.54
N SER A 125 -0.94 -8.78 5.44
CA SER A 125 -1.37 -9.59 6.59
C SER A 125 -1.45 -11.06 6.22
N ARG A 126 -1.71 -11.89 7.23
CA ARG A 126 -1.99 -13.31 7.01
C ARG A 126 -3.43 -13.44 6.47
N PRO A 127 -3.64 -14.18 5.37
CA PRO A 127 -4.99 -14.47 4.92
C PRO A 127 -5.73 -15.39 5.92
N PRO A 128 -7.05 -15.21 6.14
CA PRO A 128 -7.80 -15.88 7.22
C PRO A 128 -7.71 -17.41 7.24
N ARG A 129 -7.46 -18.03 6.09
CA ARG A 129 -7.39 -19.50 5.94
C ARG A 129 -5.98 -20.07 6.02
N CYS A 130 -4.96 -19.25 6.32
CA CYS A 130 -3.61 -19.76 6.43
C CYS A 130 -3.31 -20.33 7.81
N ILE A 131 -3.15 -21.65 7.85
CA ILE A 131 -2.60 -22.36 9.00
C ILE A 131 -1.09 -22.30 8.85
N GLN A 132 -0.41 -21.42 9.58
CA GLN A 132 1.03 -21.61 9.79
C GLN A 132 1.16 -22.94 10.53
N LYS A 133 1.83 -23.93 9.92
CA LYS A 133 2.38 -25.02 10.70
C LYS A 133 3.33 -24.36 11.70
N VAL A 134 2.86 -24.13 12.92
CA VAL A 134 3.73 -23.77 14.03
C VAL A 134 4.71 -24.93 14.10
N LEU A 135 5.96 -24.68 13.71
CA LEU A 135 7.06 -25.57 14.03
C LEU A 135 7.15 -25.52 15.56
N LEU A 136 6.42 -26.44 16.21
CA LEU A 136 6.65 -26.76 17.60
C LEU A 136 8.12 -27.16 17.71
N PRO A 137 8.89 -26.60 18.64
CA PRO A 137 10.24 -27.08 18.88
C PRO A 137 10.13 -28.54 19.31
N THR A 138 10.72 -29.42 18.51
CA THR A 138 11.05 -30.81 18.89
C THR A 138 12.13 -30.82 19.95
#